data_AF-Q2EGP8-F1
#
_entry.id   AF-Q2EGP8-F1
#
_cell.length_a   1.000
_cell.length_b   1.000
_cell.length_c   1.000
_cell.angle_alpha   90.00
_cell.angle_beta   90.00
_cell.angle_gamma   90.00
#
_symmetry.space_group_name_H-M   'P 1'
#
loop_
_entity.id
_entity.type
_entity.pdbx_description
1 polymer ?
#
loop_
_entity_poly.entity_id
_entity_poly.type
_entity_poly.pdbx_seq_one_letter_code
_entity_poly.pdbx_strand_id
1 'polypeptide(L)'
;ELEQIHLQQQQAISQTKAEKAELERARVEKETALEDAMEQLQRLETERQSALEQYEEVIKKLEDAANNTKSWKDRVAHHEGLIRLIQPGPKGPQKITNWGPAAFTDAELSLREKDWQERKNSPAQTQ
;
A
#
# COMPACT_ATOMS: atom_id res chain seq x y z
N GLU A 1 -39.26 83.10 -3.72
CA GLU A 1 -38.05 82.50 -3.10
C GLU A 1 -38.37 81.21 -2.34
N LEU A 2 -39.27 81.25 -1.34
CA LEU A 2 -39.63 80.05 -0.56
C LEU A 2 -40.16 78.87 -1.40
N GLU A 3 -41.00 79.12 -2.41
CA GLU A 3 -41.54 78.07 -3.28
C GLU A 3 -40.46 77.38 -4.13
N GLN A 4 -39.47 78.15 -4.62
CA GLN A 4 -38.35 77.60 -5.40
C GLN A 4 -37.45 76.72 -4.51
N ILE A 5 -37.19 77.17 -3.28
CA ILE A 5 -36.43 76.40 -2.29
C ILE A 5 -37.18 75.11 -1.93
N HIS A 6 -38.50 75.18 -1.70
CA HIS A 6 -39.31 74.00 -1.43
C HIS A 6 -39.28 72.99 -2.59
N LEU A 7 -39.36 73.47 -3.83
CA LEU A 7 -39.30 72.59 -5.02
C LEU A 7 -37.94 71.89 -5.13
N GLN A 8 -36.85 72.62 -4.89
CA GLN A 8 -35.49 72.07 -4.87
C GLN A 8 -35.32 71.03 -3.75
N GLN A 9 -35.86 71.30 -2.56
CA GLN A 9 -35.85 70.35 -1.45
C GLN A 9 -36.62 69.08 -1.80
N GLN A 10 -37.78 69.20 -2.43
CA GLN A 10 -38.58 68.04 -2.84
C GLN A 10 -37.85 67.18 -3.88
N GLN A 11 -37.17 67.81 -4.84
CA GLN A 11 -36.33 67.11 -5.82
C GLN A 11 -35.14 66.41 -5.15
N ALA A 12 -34.41 67.09 -4.27
CA ALA A 12 -33.28 66.51 -3.53
C ALA A 12 -33.71 65.32 -2.66
N ILE A 13 -34.86 65.42 -1.96
CA ILE A 13 -35.42 64.33 -1.17
C ILE A 13 -35.81 63.15 -2.08
N SER A 14 -36.35 63.40 -3.28
CA SER A 14 -36.72 62.33 -4.20
C SER A 14 -35.49 61.58 -4.75
N GLN A 15 -34.42 62.31 -5.08
CA GLN A 15 -33.16 61.76 -5.58
C GLN A 15 -32.46 60.93 -4.49
N THR A 16 -32.30 61.49 -3.30
CA THR A 16 -31.67 60.78 -2.17
C THR A 16 -32.44 59.53 -1.75
N LYS A 17 -33.79 59.53 -1.84
CA LYS A 17 -34.60 58.33 -1.60
C LYS A 17 -34.36 57.25 -2.66
N ALA A 18 -34.24 57.63 -3.94
CA ALA A 18 -33.95 56.69 -5.01
C ALA A 18 -32.55 56.08 -4.83
N GLU A 19 -31.54 56.92 -4.60
CA GLU A 19 -30.16 56.47 -4.34
C GLU A 19 -30.09 55.53 -3.13
N LYS A 20 -30.79 55.86 -2.03
CA LYS A 20 -30.86 55.01 -0.85
C LYS A 20 -31.45 53.64 -1.18
N ALA A 21 -32.53 53.58 -1.96
CA ALA A 21 -33.16 52.32 -2.36
C ALA A 21 -32.22 51.46 -3.23
N GLU A 22 -31.43 52.07 -4.11
CA GLU A 22 -30.41 51.37 -4.90
C GLU A 22 -29.28 50.83 -4.02
N LEU A 23 -28.80 51.63 -3.07
CA LEU A 23 -27.77 51.18 -2.11
C LEU A 23 -28.26 50.04 -1.22
N GLU A 24 -29.52 50.06 -0.78
CA GLU A 24 -30.11 48.97 -0.01
C GLU A 24 -30.20 47.68 -0.82
N ARG A 25 -30.59 47.76 -2.10
CA ARG A 25 -30.59 46.59 -3.00
C ARG A 25 -29.19 46.02 -3.17
N ALA A 26 -28.21 46.88 -3.49
CA ALA A 26 -26.83 46.47 -3.66
C ALA A 26 -26.23 45.87 -2.37
N ARG A 27 -26.65 46.36 -1.19
CA ARG A 27 -26.25 45.78 0.09
C ARG A 27 -26.79 44.36 0.25
N VAL A 28 -28.08 44.15 0.00
CA VAL A 28 -28.72 42.83 0.13
C VAL A 28 -28.11 41.83 -0.86
N GLU A 29 -27.86 42.24 -2.11
CA GLU A 29 -27.18 41.40 -3.10
C GLU A 29 -25.76 41.00 -2.65
N LYS A 30 -25.02 41.93 -2.03
CA LYS A 30 -23.69 41.61 -1.49
C LYS A 30 -23.76 40.71 -0.26
N GLU A 31 -24.74 40.90 0.62
CA GLU A 31 -24.93 40.06 1.81
C GLU A 31 -25.29 38.64 1.43
N THR A 32 -26.20 38.45 0.47
CA THR A 32 -26.56 37.12 -0.04
C THR A 32 -25.37 36.44 -0.73
N ALA A 33 -24.63 37.15 -1.58
CA ALA A 33 -23.42 36.60 -2.19
C ALA A 33 -22.33 36.24 -1.17
N LEU A 34 -22.23 36.99 -0.07
CA LEU A 34 -21.31 36.70 1.02
C LEU A 34 -21.74 35.43 1.79
N GLU A 35 -23.02 35.28 2.09
CA GLU A 35 -23.57 34.09 2.74
C GLU A 35 -23.33 32.84 1.88
N ASP A 36 -23.61 32.91 0.57
CA ASP A 36 -23.33 31.82 -0.38
C ASP A 36 -21.84 31.44 -0.39
N ALA A 37 -20.95 32.44 -0.40
CA ALA A 37 -19.50 32.22 -0.37
C ALA A 37 -19.04 31.58 0.96
N MET A 38 -19.65 31.96 2.09
CA MET A 38 -19.36 31.37 3.39
C MET A 38 -19.81 29.91 3.44
N GLU A 39 -20.99 29.58 2.91
CA GLU A 39 -21.46 28.19 2.82
C GLU A 39 -20.52 27.33 1.96
N GLN A 40 -20.09 27.85 0.80
CA GLN A 40 -19.15 27.14 -0.06
C GLN A 40 -17.82 26.90 0.65
N LEU A 41 -17.31 27.90 1.38
CA LEU A 41 -16.09 27.77 2.15
C LEU A 41 -16.22 26.70 3.24
N GLN A 42 -17.33 26.68 3.97
CA GLN A 42 -17.60 25.67 4.99
C GLN A 42 -17.65 24.24 4.39
N ARG A 43 -18.24 24.07 3.21
CA ARG A 43 -18.24 22.78 2.50
C ARG A 43 -16.83 22.35 2.10
N LEU A 44 -16.01 23.28 1.59
CA LEU A 44 -14.62 22.99 1.25
C LEU A 44 -13.78 22.63 2.49
N GLU A 45 -14.04 23.24 3.64
CA GLU A 45 -13.37 22.92 4.89
C GLU A 45 -13.69 21.50 5.37
N THR A 46 -14.95 21.06 5.28
CA THR A 46 -15.33 19.69 5.66
C THR A 46 -14.76 18.66 4.68
N GLU A 47 -14.79 18.94 3.37
CA GLU A 47 -14.14 18.11 2.36
C GLU A 47 -12.63 18.00 2.60
N ARG A 48 -11.97 19.12 2.92
CA ARG A 48 -10.55 19.13 3.26
C ARG A 48 -10.25 18.26 4.48
N GLN A 49 -11.05 18.36 5.55
CA GLN A 49 -10.87 17.55 6.75
C GLN A 49 -11.03 16.05 6.43
N SER A 50 -12.08 15.67 5.70
CA SER A 50 -12.28 14.28 5.28
C SER A 50 -11.13 13.76 4.40
N ALA A 51 -10.63 14.59 3.48
CA ALA A 51 -9.49 14.23 2.65
C ALA A 51 -8.23 13.99 3.48
N LEU A 52 -7.97 14.83 4.50
CA LEU A 52 -6.83 14.65 5.40
C LEU A 52 -6.90 13.33 6.17
N GLU A 53 -8.07 12.95 6.69
CA GLU A 53 -8.27 11.67 7.36
C GLU A 53 -7.98 10.49 6.42
N GLN A 54 -8.47 10.56 5.18
CA GLN A 54 -8.20 9.54 4.16
C GLN A 54 -6.70 9.45 3.82
N TYR A 55 -6.00 10.58 3.72
CA TYR A 55 -4.56 10.60 3.49
C TYR A 55 -3.80 9.94 4.65
N GLU A 56 -4.18 10.22 5.90
CA GLU A 56 -3.57 9.59 7.07
C GLU A 56 -3.76 8.07 7.08
N GLU A 57 -4.95 7.58 6.70
CA GLU A 57 -5.18 6.14 6.57
C GLU A 57 -4.32 5.50 5.48
N VAL A 58 -4.17 6.16 4.33
CA VAL A 58 -3.33 5.67 3.24
C VAL A 58 -1.87 5.63 3.67
N ILE A 59 -1.39 6.67 4.36
CA ILE A 59 -0.02 6.71 4.90
C ILE A 59 0.22 5.51 5.84
N LYS A 60 -0.69 5.25 6.79
CA LYS A 60 -0.57 4.08 7.68
C LYS A 60 -0.51 2.76 6.91
N LYS A 61 -1.38 2.58 5.92
CA LYS A 61 -1.37 1.37 5.06
C LYS A 61 -0.06 1.21 4.29
N LEU A 62 0.51 2.32 3.80
CA LEU A 62 1.81 2.31 3.11
C LEU A 62 2.96 1.99 4.07
N GLU A 63 2.94 2.53 5.28
CA GLU A 63 3.91 2.21 6.33
C GLU A 63 3.86 0.73 6.70
N ASP A 64 2.66 0.18 6.90
CA ASP A 64 2.46 -1.25 7.19
C ASP A 64 2.95 -2.13 6.04
N ALA A 65 2.62 -1.79 4.79
CA ALA A 65 3.09 -2.51 3.61
C ALA A 65 4.64 -2.47 3.50
N ALA A 66 5.25 -1.32 3.77
CA ALA A 66 6.71 -1.17 3.78
C ALA A 66 7.36 -2.01 4.88
N ASN A 67 6.79 -2.02 6.09
CA ASN A 67 7.27 -2.82 7.21
C ASN A 67 7.14 -4.32 6.95
N ASN A 68 6.00 -4.76 6.39
CA ASN A 68 5.78 -6.14 5.98
C ASN A 68 6.78 -6.58 4.90
N THR A 69 7.06 -5.72 3.93
CA THR A 69 8.03 -6.02 2.87
C THR A 69 9.45 -6.15 3.43
N LYS A 70 9.85 -5.27 4.36
CA LYS A 70 11.12 -5.39 5.09
C LYS A 70 11.20 -6.71 5.88
N SER A 71 10.16 -7.02 6.66
CA SER A 71 10.11 -8.26 7.44
C SER A 71 10.17 -9.50 6.56
N TRP A 72 9.44 -9.51 5.44
CA TRP A 72 9.48 -10.61 4.48
C TRP A 72 10.87 -10.75 3.86
N LYS A 73 11.49 -9.66 3.43
CA LYS A 73 12.87 -9.65 2.93
C LYS A 73 13.85 -10.23 3.95
N ASP A 74 13.75 -9.84 5.21
CA ASP A 74 14.62 -10.34 6.27
C ASP A 74 14.42 -11.85 6.51
N ARG A 75 13.17 -12.32 6.52
CA ARG A 75 12.85 -13.76 6.63
C ARG A 75 13.40 -14.54 5.43
N VAL A 76 13.20 -14.03 4.22
CA VAL A 76 13.70 -14.64 2.99
C VAL A 76 15.23 -14.72 3.05
N ALA A 77 15.93 -13.64 3.40
CA ALA A 77 17.38 -13.65 3.54
C ALA A 77 17.86 -14.68 4.60
N HIS A 78 17.17 -14.80 5.73
CA HIS A 78 17.46 -15.80 6.75
C HIS A 78 17.28 -17.23 6.22
N HIS A 79 16.18 -17.49 5.51
CA HIS A 79 15.89 -18.82 4.96
C HIS A 79 16.72 -19.17 3.74
N GLU A 80 17.04 -18.24 2.85
CA GLU A 80 17.96 -18.45 1.73
C GLU A 80 19.36 -18.82 2.19
N GLY A 81 19.84 -18.24 3.30
CA GLY A 81 21.07 -18.69 3.95
C GLY A 81 21.01 -20.12 4.50
N LEU A 82 19.80 -20.61 4.82
CA LEU A 82 19.54 -21.99 5.25
C LEU A 82 19.32 -22.95 4.06
N ILE A 83 18.91 -22.43 2.90
CA ILE A 83 18.87 -23.17 1.63
C ILE A 83 20.31 -23.31 1.14
N ARG A 84 21.01 -24.30 1.67
CA ARG A 84 22.19 -24.83 0.97
C ARG A 84 21.71 -25.27 -0.41
N LEU A 85 22.34 -24.79 -1.48
CA LEU A 85 22.27 -25.50 -2.75
C LEU A 85 22.62 -26.94 -2.41
N ILE A 86 21.65 -27.87 -2.51
CA ILE A 86 21.94 -29.29 -2.43
C ILE A 86 22.72 -29.58 -3.70
N GLN A 87 24.03 -29.29 -3.67
CA GLN A 87 24.96 -29.82 -4.63
C GLN A 87 24.75 -31.33 -4.55
N PRO A 88 24.36 -32.01 -5.64
CA PRO A 88 24.32 -33.46 -5.62
C PRO A 88 25.71 -33.90 -5.14
N GLY A 89 25.77 -34.49 -3.95
CA GLY A 89 27.02 -35.01 -3.42
C GLY A 89 27.68 -35.90 -4.48
N PRO A 90 29.02 -36.03 -4.49
CA PRO A 90 29.73 -36.69 -5.57
C PRO A 90 29.08 -38.05 -5.85
N LYS A 91 28.32 -38.12 -6.95
CA LYS A 91 27.68 -39.35 -7.37
C LYS A 91 28.83 -40.25 -7.78
N GLY A 92 29.14 -41.24 -6.95
CA GLY A 92 30.08 -42.31 -7.33
C GLY A 92 29.65 -42.90 -8.67
N PRO A 93 30.56 -43.50 -9.45
CA PRO A 93 30.27 -43.97 -10.79
C PRO A 93 29.04 -44.90 -10.79
N GLN A 94 27.90 -44.39 -11.28
CA GLN A 94 26.70 -45.21 -11.48
C GLN A 94 26.91 -46.02 -12.76
N LYS A 95 26.87 -47.34 -12.63
CA LYS A 95 26.82 -48.22 -13.79
C LYS A 95 25.40 -48.18 -14.34
N ILE A 96 25.26 -47.59 -15.53
CA ILE A 96 23.98 -47.52 -16.23
C ILE A 96 23.71 -48.91 -16.82
N THR A 97 22.71 -49.59 -16.28
CA THR A 97 22.19 -50.83 -16.88
C THR A 97 20.92 -50.50 -17.64
N ASN A 98 20.58 -51.36 -18.60
CA ASN A 98 19.38 -51.31 -19.43
C ASN A 98 18.05 -51.46 -18.66
N TRP A 99 18.10 -51.55 -17.33
CA TRP A 99 16.98 -51.66 -16.41
C TRP A 99 16.81 -50.42 -15.51
N GLY A 100 17.63 -49.39 -15.72
CA GLY A 100 17.55 -48.11 -15.01
C GLY A 100 18.57 -47.97 -13.87
N PRO A 101 18.69 -46.75 -13.29
CA PRO A 101 19.76 -46.38 -12.37
C PRO A 101 19.71 -47.05 -10.98
N ALA A 102 18.62 -47.74 -10.66
CA ALA A 102 18.42 -48.48 -9.41
C ALA A 102 18.44 -50.01 -9.59
N ALA A 103 18.64 -50.50 -10.82
CA ALA A 103 18.64 -51.93 -11.09
C ALA A 103 20.03 -52.53 -10.85
N PHE A 104 20.13 -53.47 -9.91
CA PHE A 104 21.33 -54.26 -9.67
C PHE A 104 21.39 -55.40 -10.69
N THR A 105 22.58 -55.66 -11.23
CA THR A 105 22.83 -56.88 -12.01
C THR A 105 23.01 -58.08 -11.08
N ASP A 106 22.71 -59.29 -11.56
CA ASP A 106 22.91 -60.53 -10.78
C ASP A 106 24.36 -60.69 -10.29
N ALA A 107 25.33 -60.21 -11.08
CA ALA A 107 26.73 -60.19 -10.69
C ALA A 107 27.01 -59.25 -9.49
N GLU A 108 26.34 -58.09 -9.43
CA GLU A 108 26.46 -57.14 -8.33
C GLU A 108 25.73 -57.58 -7.07
N LEU A 109 24.58 -58.26 -7.22
CA LEU A 109 23.90 -58.94 -6.13
C LEU A 109 24.78 -60.02 -5.50
N SER A 110 25.45 -60.83 -6.34
CA SER A 110 26.37 -61.88 -5.89
C SER A 110 27.58 -61.30 -5.16
N LEU A 111 28.15 -60.19 -5.64
CA LEU A 111 29.25 -59.49 -4.97
C LEU A 111 28.81 -58.91 -3.62
N ARG A 112 27.63 -58.28 -3.56
CA ARG A 112 27.07 -57.77 -2.31
C ARG A 112 26.74 -58.87 -1.31
N GLU A 113 26.24 -60.00 -1.79
CA GLU A 113 25.96 -61.17 -0.95
C GLU A 113 27.25 -61.71 -0.34
N LYS A 114 28.34 -61.79 -1.11
CA LYS A 114 29.67 -62.15 -0.60
C LYS A 114 30.17 -61.17 0.44
N ASP A 115 30.16 -59.87 0.15
CA ASP A 115 30.54 -58.80 1.09
C ASP A 115 29.72 -58.86 2.39
N TRP A 116 28.42 -59.13 2.27
CA TRP A 116 27.53 -59.28 3.43
C TRP A 116 27.86 -60.53 4.24
N GLN A 117 28.11 -61.67 3.59
CA GLN A 117 28.53 -62.89 4.28
C GLN A 117 29.88 -62.71 4.98
N GLU A 118 30.84 -62.03 4.35
CA GLU A 118 32.15 -61.72 4.96
C GLU A 118 32.00 -60.82 6.20
N ARG A 119 31.15 -59.80 6.15
CA ARG A 119 30.86 -58.92 7.31
C ARG A 119 30.09 -59.64 8.40
N LYS A 120 29.17 -60.54 8.04
CA LYS A 120 28.40 -61.34 9.01
C LYS A 120 29.26 -62.38 9.70
N ASN A 121 30.21 -62.96 8.97
CA ASN A 121 31.12 -63.98 9.49
C ASN A 121 32.35 -63.37 10.18
N SER A 122 32.60 -62.07 9.98
CA SER A 122 33.55 -61.31 10.79
C SER A 122 32.98 -61.10 12.19
N PRO A 123 33.61 -61.62 13.26
CA PRO A 123 33.18 -61.32 14.62
C PRO A 123 33.29 -59.80 14.83
N ALA A 124 32.25 -59.20 15.40
CA ALA A 124 32.30 -57.80 15.80
C ALA A 124 33.55 -57.58 16.64
N GLN A 125 34.51 -56.80 16.14
CA GLN A 125 35.54 -56.20 16.99
C GLN A 125 34.82 -55.20 17.90
N THR A 126 34.33 -55.71 19.03
CA THR A 126 34.22 -54.90 20.24
C THR A 126 35.64 -54.58 20.71
N GLN A 127 35.96 -53.29 20.66
CA GLN A 127 37.18 -52.59 21.13
C GLN A 127 38.35 -52.50 20.16
#